data_AF-A0A535LK34-F1
#
_entry.id   AF-A0A535LK34-F1
#
_cell.length_a   1.000
_cell.length_b   1.000
_cell.length_c   1.000
_cell.angle_alpha   90.00
_cell.angle_beta   90.00
_cell.angle_gamma   90.00
#
_symmetry.space_group_name_H-M   'P 1'
#
loop_
_entity.id
_entity.type
_entity.pdbx_description
1 polymer ?
#
loop_
_entity_poly.entity_id
_entity_poly.type
_entity_poly.pdbx_seq_one_letter_code
_entity_poly.pdbx_strand_id
1 'polypeptide(L)'
;MLGLLSAFSFVLSLLVIPTWMFALLNDQRKGVRAVDRLLPDWLRPDFWAVARILDRTFRVYFRELVVMAIAVGLLTYLGLLLLARLGVQGIPFPILLAVLAGFTDFIPSIGTLLGTIVAVLFGLTSSWQTALAILLLYVAIHFLRNWLLSPMLTGGSVKIHPVILLVILVIASQFGLIWLFLGAPLAQIVFDLYRYAYGRLSDPPRPAGILPDEPVPATREGSRVGYVGRRTMIPLPRSAPSQAPAPLPPEKAS
;
A
#
# COMPACT_ATOMS: atom_id res chain seq x y z
N MET A 1 0.74 -6.48 -42.92
CA MET A 1 0.30 -5.09 -42.68
C MET A 1 -0.15 -4.86 -41.23
N LEU A 2 -1.06 -5.66 -40.66
CA LEU A 2 -1.54 -5.49 -39.26
C LEU A 2 -0.41 -5.53 -38.20
N GLY A 3 0.55 -6.45 -38.30
CA GLY A 3 1.68 -6.53 -37.35
C GLY A 3 2.68 -5.36 -37.43
N LEU A 4 2.82 -4.75 -38.62
CA LEU A 4 3.68 -3.57 -38.81
C LEU A 4 3.05 -2.35 -38.14
N LEU A 5 1.72 -2.22 -38.25
CA LEU A 5 0.96 -1.15 -37.61
C LEU A 5 0.99 -1.26 -36.08
N SER A 6 0.85 -2.48 -35.52
CA SER A 6 0.95 -2.68 -34.07
C SER A 6 2.35 -2.43 -33.52
N ALA A 7 3.39 -2.86 -34.25
CA ALA A 7 4.77 -2.60 -33.87
C ALA A 7 5.07 -1.09 -33.89
N PHE A 8 4.61 -0.38 -34.92
CA PHE A 8 4.73 1.08 -35.00
C PHE A 8 4.00 1.78 -33.85
N SER A 9 2.75 1.41 -33.57
CA SER A 9 1.99 1.95 -32.44
C SER A 9 2.67 1.67 -31.10
N PHE A 10 3.22 0.47 -30.90
CA PHE A 10 3.96 0.12 -29.69
C PHE A 10 5.20 1.00 -29.50
N VAL A 11 6.00 1.19 -30.55
CA VAL A 11 7.18 2.07 -30.51
C VAL A 11 6.78 3.51 -30.22
N LEU A 12 5.70 4.00 -30.86
CA LEU A 12 5.17 5.33 -30.62
C LEU A 12 4.72 5.48 -29.15
N SER A 13 3.96 4.52 -28.61
CA SER A 13 3.54 4.52 -27.21
C SER A 13 4.74 4.47 -26.25
N LEU A 14 5.76 3.68 -26.57
CA LEU A 14 6.99 3.55 -25.78
C LEU A 14 7.78 4.87 -25.72
N LEU A 15 7.70 5.71 -26.76
CA LEU A 15 8.31 7.05 -26.78
C LEU A 15 7.42 8.10 -26.11
N VAL A 16 6.12 8.09 -26.41
CA VAL A 16 5.17 9.10 -25.96
C VAL A 16 4.96 9.02 -24.45
N ILE A 17 4.78 7.82 -23.88
CA ILE A 17 4.47 7.66 -22.45
C ILE A 17 5.57 8.25 -21.55
N PRO A 18 6.87 7.92 -21.72
CA PRO A 18 7.94 8.51 -20.92
C PRO A 18 8.09 10.02 -21.11
N THR A 19 7.94 10.52 -22.34
CA THR A 19 8.01 11.97 -22.60
C THR A 19 6.87 12.71 -21.92
N TRP A 20 5.65 12.18 -21.99
CA TRP A 20 4.49 12.74 -21.29
C TRP A 20 4.65 12.65 -19.77
N MET A 21 5.11 11.51 -19.27
CA MET A 21 5.42 11.32 -17.86
C MET A 21 6.46 12.34 -17.39
N PHE A 22 7.55 12.52 -18.15
CA PHE A 22 8.58 13.51 -17.84
C PHE A 22 8.02 14.93 -17.87
N ALA A 23 7.22 15.29 -18.87
CA ALA A 23 6.59 16.61 -18.94
C ALA A 23 5.65 16.87 -17.75
N LEU A 24 4.85 15.86 -17.37
CA LEU A 24 3.96 15.92 -16.22
C LEU A 24 4.75 16.01 -14.90
N LEU A 25 5.81 15.22 -14.78
CA LEU A 25 6.67 15.18 -13.58
C LEU A 25 7.57 16.41 -13.44
N ASN A 26 8.00 17.03 -14.54
CA ASN A 26 8.82 18.24 -14.53
C ASN A 26 8.03 19.44 -14.00
N ASP A 27 6.70 19.44 -14.18
CA ASP A 27 5.85 20.56 -13.82
C ASP A 27 4.78 20.21 -12.77
N GLN A 28 5.20 19.47 -11.73
CA GLN A 28 4.35 19.09 -10.59
C GLN A 28 3.50 20.26 -10.08
N ARG A 29 4.10 21.44 -9.95
CA ARG A 29 3.42 22.64 -9.43
C ARG A 29 2.34 23.15 -10.38
N LYS A 30 2.53 23.11 -11.70
CA LYS A 30 1.44 23.43 -12.65
C LYS A 30 0.36 22.35 -12.64
N GLY A 31 0.73 21.08 -12.47
CA GLY A 31 -0.22 19.97 -12.32
C GLY A 31 -1.17 20.16 -11.13
N VAL A 32 -0.62 20.38 -9.94
CA VAL A 32 -1.40 20.65 -8.71
C VAL A 32 -2.35 21.84 -8.91
N ARG A 33 -1.84 22.96 -9.45
CA ARG A 33 -2.66 24.16 -9.71
C ARG A 33 -3.76 23.92 -10.75
N ALA A 34 -3.51 23.11 -11.78
CA ALA A 34 -4.51 22.78 -12.78
C ALA A 34 -5.64 21.94 -12.16
N VAL A 35 -5.28 20.96 -11.34
CA VAL A 35 -6.24 20.14 -10.57
C VAL A 35 -7.06 21.00 -9.62
N ASP A 36 -6.43 21.90 -8.85
CA ASP A 36 -7.14 22.81 -7.94
C ASP A 36 -8.12 23.74 -8.67
N ARG A 37 -7.81 24.17 -9.91
CA ARG A 37 -8.72 24.98 -10.73
C ARG A 37 -9.94 24.21 -11.23
N LEU A 38 -9.80 22.91 -11.47
CA LEU A 38 -10.90 22.04 -11.92
C LEU A 38 -11.80 21.60 -10.76
N LEU A 39 -11.27 21.53 -9.54
CA LEU A 39 -11.99 21.07 -8.36
C LEU A 39 -12.62 22.21 -7.55
N PRO A 40 -13.88 22.06 -7.10
CA PRO A 40 -14.49 22.98 -6.15
C PRO A 40 -13.72 23.04 -4.83
N ASP A 41 -13.66 24.22 -4.20
CA ASP A 41 -12.89 24.44 -2.95
C ASP A 41 -13.21 23.43 -1.84
N TRP A 42 -14.47 22.99 -1.74
CA TRP A 42 -14.93 22.04 -0.72
C TRP A 42 -14.44 20.61 -0.94
N LEU A 43 -14.10 20.22 -2.18
CA LEU A 43 -13.65 18.86 -2.52
C LEU A 43 -12.12 18.73 -2.55
N ARG A 44 -11.39 19.86 -2.64
CA ARG A 44 -9.92 19.85 -2.69
C ARG A 44 -9.26 19.08 -1.54
N PRO A 45 -9.65 19.27 -0.26
CA PRO A 45 -8.99 18.57 0.84
C PRO A 45 -9.18 17.04 0.77
N ASP A 46 -10.37 16.59 0.38
CA ASP A 46 -10.69 15.17 0.23
C ASP A 46 -9.95 14.56 -0.98
N PHE A 47 -9.89 15.27 -2.10
CA PHE A 47 -9.13 14.85 -3.28
C PHE A 47 -7.64 14.65 -2.97
N TRP A 48 -7.02 15.62 -2.30
CA TRP A 48 -5.61 15.55 -1.92
C TRP A 48 -5.35 14.51 -0.81
N ALA A 49 -6.34 14.17 0.01
CA ALA A 49 -6.25 13.04 0.92
C ALA A 49 -6.12 11.72 0.14
N VAL A 50 -7.02 11.49 -0.83
CA VAL A 50 -6.99 10.28 -1.66
C VAL A 50 -5.69 10.20 -2.47
N ALA A 51 -5.24 11.31 -3.06
CA ALA A 51 -3.97 11.36 -3.78
C ALA A 51 -2.78 10.98 -2.87
N ARG A 52 -2.77 11.43 -1.61
CA ARG A 52 -1.75 11.03 -0.62
C ARG A 52 -1.86 9.57 -0.19
N ILE A 53 -3.07 9.02 -0.07
CA ILE A 53 -3.27 7.57 0.18
C ILE A 53 -2.60 6.79 -0.95
N LEU A 54 -2.94 7.10 -2.20
CA LEU A 54 -2.36 6.45 -3.38
C LEU A 54 -0.83 6.57 -3.39
N ASP A 55 -0.29 7.79 -3.27
CA ASP A 55 1.16 8.03 -3.27
C ASP A 55 1.86 7.24 -2.15
N ARG A 56 1.33 7.28 -0.92
CA ARG A 56 1.89 6.54 0.21
C ARG A 56 1.87 5.04 -0.02
N THR A 57 0.75 4.48 -0.48
CA THR A 57 0.61 3.04 -0.69
C THR A 57 1.57 2.55 -1.79
N PHE A 58 1.61 3.22 -2.94
CA PHE A 58 2.54 2.86 -4.00
C PHE A 58 4.00 3.04 -3.58
N ARG A 59 4.33 4.14 -2.90
CA ARG A 59 5.70 4.39 -2.40
C ARG A 59 6.16 3.31 -1.44
N VAL A 60 5.31 2.89 -0.50
CA VAL A 60 5.61 1.81 0.44
C VAL A 60 5.75 0.47 -0.30
N TYR A 61 4.80 0.15 -1.19
CA TYR A 61 4.80 -1.10 -1.95
C TYR A 61 6.03 -1.25 -2.86
N PHE A 62 6.36 -0.24 -3.66
CA PHE A 62 7.55 -0.30 -4.52
C PHE A 62 8.85 -0.33 -3.72
N ARG A 63 8.91 0.40 -2.59
CA ARG A 63 10.05 0.31 -1.68
C ARG A 63 10.21 -1.10 -1.13
N GLU A 64 9.10 -1.73 -0.73
CA GLU A 64 9.09 -3.11 -0.24
C GLU A 64 9.63 -4.07 -1.31
N LEU A 65 9.14 -3.99 -2.55
CA LEU A 65 9.60 -4.85 -3.66
C LEU A 65 11.11 -4.73 -3.90
N VAL A 66 11.62 -3.50 -4.03
CA VAL A 66 13.04 -3.27 -4.33
C VAL A 66 13.92 -3.72 -3.16
N VAL A 67 13.56 -3.35 -1.93
CA VAL A 67 14.35 -3.70 -0.75
C VAL A 67 14.34 -5.22 -0.53
N MET A 68 13.19 -5.88 -0.72
CA MET A 68 13.08 -7.33 -0.58
C MET A 68 13.86 -8.07 -1.67
N ALA A 69 13.75 -7.66 -2.93
CA ALA A 69 14.51 -8.24 -4.03
C ALA A 69 16.02 -8.19 -3.78
N ILE A 70 16.53 -7.04 -3.30
CA ILE A 70 17.94 -6.88 -2.94
C ILE A 70 18.29 -7.75 -1.72
N ALA A 71 17.47 -7.74 -0.68
CA ALA A 71 17.72 -8.51 0.54
C ALA A 71 17.75 -10.02 0.27
N VAL A 72 16.76 -10.55 -0.46
CA VAL A 72 16.67 -11.96 -0.85
C VAL A 72 17.82 -12.34 -1.77
N GLY A 73 18.16 -11.51 -2.76
CA GLY A 73 19.30 -11.76 -3.63
C GLY A 73 20.61 -11.83 -2.83
N LEU A 74 20.84 -10.87 -1.92
CA LEU A 74 22.04 -10.83 -1.09
C LEU A 74 22.10 -12.03 -0.11
N LEU A 75 21.00 -12.35 0.57
CA LEU A 75 20.88 -13.51 1.45
C LEU A 75 21.15 -14.82 0.70
N THR A 76 20.63 -14.93 -0.52
CA THR A 76 20.87 -16.09 -1.39
C THR A 76 22.34 -16.19 -1.75
N TYR A 77 22.97 -15.10 -2.17
CA TYR A 77 24.39 -15.09 -2.50
C TYR A 77 25.26 -15.48 -1.31
N LEU A 78 25.05 -14.83 -0.16
CA LEU A 78 25.80 -15.10 1.07
C LEU A 78 25.56 -16.54 1.56
N GLY A 79 24.33 -17.03 1.47
CA GLY A 79 23.97 -18.39 1.82
C GLY A 79 24.64 -19.44 0.94
N LEU A 80 24.66 -19.24 -0.38
CA LEU A 80 25.34 -20.13 -1.31
C LEU A 80 26.85 -20.11 -1.10
N LEU A 81 27.43 -18.94 -0.82
CA LEU A 81 28.84 -18.82 -0.47
C LEU A 81 29.16 -19.57 0.84
N LEU A 82 28.29 -19.46 1.85
CA LEU A 82 28.44 -20.17 3.11
C LEU A 82 28.38 -21.69 2.90
N LEU A 83 27.44 -22.20 2.10
CA LEU A 83 27.37 -23.62 1.76
C LEU A 83 28.65 -24.10 1.07
N ALA A 84 29.20 -23.32 0.13
CA ALA A 84 30.46 -23.64 -0.51
C ALA A 84 31.61 -23.73 0.50
N ARG A 85 31.64 -22.84 1.51
CA ARG A 85 32.65 -22.86 2.58
C ARG A 85 32.48 -24.03 3.56
N LEU A 86 31.25 -24.50 3.77
CA LEU A 86 30.93 -25.64 4.63
C LEU A 86 31.20 -27.00 3.97
N GLY A 87 31.73 -27.02 2.75
CA GLY A 87 32.13 -28.24 2.06
C GLY A 87 31.13 -28.76 1.03
N VAL A 88 30.05 -28.02 0.74
CA VAL A 88 29.15 -28.35 -0.36
C VAL A 88 29.82 -27.98 -1.68
N GLN A 89 30.33 -28.98 -2.37
CA GLN A 89 30.99 -28.79 -3.66
C GLN A 89 29.98 -28.74 -4.82
N GLY A 90 30.38 -28.08 -5.90
CA GLY A 90 29.62 -28.06 -7.15
C GLY A 90 28.38 -27.17 -7.14
N ILE A 91 28.32 -26.10 -6.33
CA ILE A 91 27.22 -25.13 -6.43
C ILE A 91 27.34 -24.37 -7.77
N PRO A 92 26.39 -24.54 -8.70
CA PRO A 92 26.49 -23.93 -10.02
C PRO A 92 26.11 -22.45 -9.95
N PHE A 93 26.92 -21.60 -10.58
CA PHE A 93 26.63 -20.19 -10.85
C PHE A 93 25.97 -19.42 -9.67
N PRO A 94 26.60 -19.35 -8.48
CA PRO A 94 25.96 -18.80 -7.27
C PRO A 94 25.51 -17.34 -7.43
N ILE A 95 26.26 -16.53 -8.18
CA ILE A 95 25.86 -15.14 -8.51
C ILE A 95 24.60 -15.12 -9.37
N LEU A 96 24.54 -15.96 -10.40
CA LEU A 96 23.38 -16.02 -11.29
C LEU A 96 22.12 -16.46 -10.52
N LEU A 97 22.24 -17.49 -9.68
CA LEU A 97 21.14 -17.96 -8.84
C LEU A 97 20.67 -16.89 -7.85
N ALA A 98 21.59 -16.13 -7.25
CA ALA A 98 21.26 -15.03 -6.35
C ALA A 98 20.54 -13.87 -7.06
N VAL A 99 21.05 -13.46 -8.24
CA VAL A 99 20.39 -12.44 -9.06
C VAL A 99 19.02 -12.90 -9.51
N LEU A 100 18.89 -14.16 -9.93
CA LEU A 100 17.61 -14.74 -10.32
C LEU A 100 16.63 -14.77 -9.14
N ALA A 101 17.07 -15.20 -7.95
CA ALA A 101 16.25 -15.19 -6.75
C ALA A 101 15.71 -13.79 -6.44
N GLY A 102 16.58 -12.78 -6.39
CA GLY A 102 16.17 -11.39 -6.17
C GLY A 102 15.25 -10.86 -7.27
N PHE A 103 15.55 -11.14 -8.54
CA PHE A 103 14.74 -10.69 -9.67
C PHE A 103 13.35 -11.35 -9.69
N THR A 104 13.28 -12.66 -9.42
CA THR A 104 12.00 -13.35 -9.36
C THR A 104 11.15 -12.82 -8.20
N ASP A 105 11.76 -12.43 -7.06
CA ASP A 105 11.04 -11.92 -5.88
C ASP A 105 10.28 -10.59 -6.12
N PHE A 106 10.50 -9.91 -7.25
CA PHE A 106 9.64 -8.81 -7.69
C PHE A 106 8.18 -9.23 -7.86
N ILE A 107 7.90 -10.51 -8.13
CA ILE A 107 6.54 -11.05 -8.14
C ILE A 107 6.30 -11.74 -6.80
N PRO A 108 5.52 -11.14 -5.88
CA PRO A 108 5.31 -11.71 -4.55
C PRO A 108 4.76 -13.14 -4.63
N SER A 109 5.29 -14.02 -3.77
CA SER A 109 4.91 -15.43 -3.61
C SER A 109 5.25 -16.37 -4.78
N ILE A 110 4.98 -15.97 -6.02
CA ILE A 110 5.29 -16.77 -7.22
C ILE A 110 6.79 -16.72 -7.50
N GLY A 111 7.39 -15.55 -7.38
CA GLY A 111 8.78 -15.28 -7.63
C GLY A 111 9.72 -16.17 -6.84
N THR A 112 9.58 -16.11 -5.52
CA THR A 112 10.41 -16.89 -4.60
C THR A 112 10.29 -18.39 -4.85
N LEU A 113 9.08 -18.88 -5.17
CA LEU A 113 8.84 -20.29 -5.51
C LEU A 113 9.57 -20.69 -6.79
N LEU A 114 9.43 -19.89 -7.85
CA LEU A 114 10.12 -20.12 -9.13
C LEU A 114 11.64 -20.07 -8.95
N GLY A 115 12.15 -19.09 -8.21
CA GLY A 115 13.58 -18.97 -7.91
C GLY A 115 14.12 -20.19 -7.18
N THR A 116 13.38 -20.71 -6.18
CA THR A 116 13.73 -21.95 -5.48
C THR A 116 13.74 -23.15 -6.42
N ILE A 117 12.69 -23.33 -7.24
CA ILE A 117 12.61 -24.46 -8.18
C ILE A 117 13.82 -24.44 -9.13
N VAL A 118 14.10 -23.30 -9.74
CA VAL A 118 15.22 -23.16 -10.68
C VAL A 118 16.55 -23.46 -9.97
N ALA A 119 16.79 -22.88 -8.79
CA ALA A 119 18.03 -23.11 -8.05
C ALA A 119 18.23 -24.57 -7.63
N VAL A 120 17.17 -25.27 -7.22
CA VAL A 120 17.23 -26.68 -6.85
C VAL A 120 17.46 -27.55 -8.08
N LEU A 121 16.81 -27.27 -9.20
CA LEU A 121 17.05 -27.97 -10.47
C LEU A 121 18.50 -27.83 -10.92
N PHE A 122 19.07 -26.62 -10.82
CA PHE A 122 20.50 -26.42 -11.07
C PHE A 122 21.37 -27.21 -10.08
N GLY A 123 21.04 -27.21 -8.79
CA GLY A 123 21.74 -28.04 -7.79
C GLY A 123 21.75 -29.53 -8.12
N LEU A 124 20.64 -30.05 -8.65
CA LEU A 124 20.49 -31.45 -9.06
C LEU A 124 21.43 -31.83 -10.20
N THR A 125 21.83 -30.88 -11.05
CA THR A 125 22.82 -31.14 -12.12
C THR A 125 24.20 -31.48 -11.58
N SER A 126 24.51 -31.05 -10.35
CA SER A 126 25.77 -31.36 -9.68
C SER A 126 25.66 -32.61 -8.83
N SER A 127 24.75 -32.64 -7.86
CA SER A 127 24.47 -33.82 -7.03
C SER A 127 23.16 -33.67 -6.27
N TRP A 128 22.58 -34.79 -5.82
CA TRP A 128 21.36 -34.74 -4.99
C TRP A 128 21.63 -34.08 -3.63
N GLN A 129 22.84 -34.22 -3.08
CA GLN A 129 23.23 -33.57 -1.82
C GLN A 129 23.32 -32.05 -1.98
N THR A 130 23.89 -31.56 -3.08
CA THR A 130 23.98 -30.12 -3.40
C THR A 130 22.58 -29.53 -3.58
N ALA A 131 21.69 -30.24 -4.29
CA ALA A 131 20.31 -29.84 -4.45
C ALA A 131 19.57 -29.73 -3.11
N LEU A 132 19.75 -30.72 -2.23
CA LEU A 132 19.13 -30.71 -0.90
C LEU A 132 19.65 -29.56 -0.04
N ALA A 133 20.96 -29.28 -0.08
CA ALA A 133 21.56 -28.16 0.64
C ALA A 133 21.01 -26.81 0.15
N ILE A 134 20.89 -26.63 -1.17
CA ILE A 134 20.29 -25.43 -1.77
C ILE A 134 18.82 -25.31 -1.37
N LEU A 135 18.05 -26.40 -1.40
CA LEU A 135 16.65 -26.41 -0.97
C LEU A 135 16.52 -25.95 0.49
N LEU A 136 17.33 -26.51 1.39
CA LEU A 136 17.32 -26.12 2.81
C LEU A 136 17.70 -24.65 3.02
N LEU A 137 18.69 -24.15 2.26
CA LEU A 137 19.04 -22.74 2.29
C LEU A 137 17.87 -21.85 1.86
N TYR A 138 17.22 -22.17 0.74
CA TYR A 138 16.07 -21.40 0.28
C TYR A 138 14.94 -21.46 1.30
N VAL A 139 14.61 -22.62 1.85
CA VAL A 139 13.63 -22.73 2.94
C VAL A 139 13.97 -21.79 4.10
N ALA A 140 15.23 -21.75 4.55
CA ALA A 140 15.66 -20.82 5.59
C ALA A 140 15.50 -19.35 5.19
N ILE A 141 15.82 -18.99 3.94
CA ILE A 141 15.61 -17.64 3.40
C ILE A 141 14.12 -17.29 3.36
N HIS A 142 13.26 -18.23 2.95
CA HIS A 142 11.80 -18.05 2.94
C HIS A 142 11.27 -17.79 4.35
N PHE A 143 11.75 -18.53 5.36
CA PHE A 143 11.41 -18.27 6.76
C PHE A 143 11.86 -16.89 7.21
N LEU A 144 13.10 -16.51 6.94
CA LEU A 144 13.64 -15.20 7.31
C LEU A 144 12.89 -14.06 6.62
N ARG A 145 12.56 -14.23 5.34
CA ARG A 145 11.76 -13.31 4.55
C ARG A 145 10.40 -13.07 5.18
N ASN A 146 9.68 -14.14 5.51
CA ASN A 146 8.31 -14.05 5.97
C ASN A 146 8.20 -13.62 7.44
N TRP A 147 9.14 -14.06 8.29
CA TRP A 147 9.06 -13.82 9.73
C TRP A 147 9.78 -12.55 10.18
N LEU A 148 10.89 -12.17 9.51
CA LEU A 148 11.69 -11.01 9.91
C LEU A 148 11.60 -9.87 8.91
N LEU A 149 11.89 -10.11 7.63
CA LEU A 149 12.00 -9.02 6.65
C LEU A 149 10.64 -8.39 6.34
N SER A 150 9.61 -9.20 6.09
CA SER A 150 8.27 -8.71 5.75
C SER A 150 7.69 -7.77 6.81
N PRO A 151 7.65 -8.10 8.13
CA PRO A 151 7.10 -7.19 9.13
C PRO A 151 7.93 -5.91 9.30
N MET A 152 9.27 -5.99 9.15
CA MET A 152 10.14 -4.82 9.23
C MET A 152 9.91 -3.83 8.09
N LEU A 153 9.64 -4.33 6.88
CA LEU A 153 9.47 -3.49 5.69
C LEU A 153 8.04 -2.93 5.54
N THR A 154 7.05 -3.71 5.97
CA THR A 154 5.62 -3.38 5.86
C THR A 154 5.12 -2.54 7.03
N GLY A 155 5.87 -2.49 8.15
CA GLY A 155 5.66 -1.50 9.21
C GLY A 155 4.28 -1.54 9.88
N GLY A 156 3.72 -2.74 10.10
CA GLY A 156 2.54 -2.93 10.97
C GLY A 156 1.20 -2.34 10.51
N SER A 157 1.08 -1.84 9.27
CA SER A 157 -0.11 -1.07 8.85
C SER A 157 -1.20 -1.84 8.11
N VAL A 158 -1.00 -3.11 7.74
CA VAL A 158 -2.04 -3.88 7.02
C VAL A 158 -2.77 -4.81 8.00
N LYS A 159 -3.78 -4.26 8.68
CA LYS A 159 -4.72 -5.04 9.52
C LYS A 159 -5.86 -5.63 8.68
N ILE A 160 -5.56 -6.08 7.46
CA ILE A 160 -6.54 -6.78 6.63
C ILE A 160 -6.48 -8.25 7.01
N HIS A 161 -7.63 -8.83 7.33
CA HIS A 161 -7.70 -10.27 7.65
C HIS A 161 -7.19 -11.08 6.44
N PRO A 162 -6.28 -12.05 6.60
CA PRO A 162 -5.65 -12.76 5.46
C PRO A 162 -6.66 -13.36 4.47
N VAL A 163 -7.82 -13.80 4.97
CA VAL A 163 -8.94 -14.31 4.16
C VAL A 163 -9.48 -13.25 3.18
N ILE A 164 -9.58 -11.98 3.59
CA ILE A 164 -10.08 -10.89 2.72
C ILE A 164 -9.09 -10.66 1.58
N LEU A 165 -7.79 -10.65 1.88
CA LEU A 165 -6.75 -10.52 0.86
C LEU A 165 -6.79 -11.69 -0.14
N LEU A 166 -6.99 -12.92 0.34
CA LEU A 166 -7.16 -14.10 -0.53
C LEU A 166 -8.36 -13.96 -1.46
N VAL A 167 -9.52 -13.54 -0.95
CA VAL A 167 -10.72 -13.32 -1.76
C VAL A 167 -10.46 -12.26 -2.84
N ILE A 168 -9.81 -11.14 -2.48
CA ILE A 168 -9.45 -10.10 -3.44
C ILE A 168 -8.51 -10.65 -4.51
N LEU A 169 -7.51 -11.45 -4.14
CA LEU A 169 -6.56 -12.05 -5.09
C LEU A 169 -7.26 -13.03 -6.05
N VAL A 170 -8.19 -13.84 -5.55
CA VAL A 170 -8.98 -14.76 -6.40
C VAL A 170 -9.80 -13.97 -7.42
N ILE A 171 -10.47 -12.90 -6.99
CA ILE A 171 -11.24 -12.04 -7.90
C ILE A 171 -10.30 -11.35 -8.91
N ALA A 172 -9.20 -10.78 -8.44
CA ALA A 172 -8.21 -10.10 -9.27
C ALA A 172 -7.62 -11.04 -10.34
N SER A 173 -7.36 -12.30 -9.99
CA SER A 173 -6.81 -13.30 -10.91
C SER A 173 -7.68 -13.52 -12.16
N GLN A 174 -8.99 -13.29 -12.06
CA GLN A 174 -9.93 -13.41 -13.19
C GLN A 174 -9.70 -12.35 -14.28
N PHE A 175 -9.06 -11.23 -13.92
CA PHE A 175 -8.76 -10.14 -14.85
C PHE A 175 -7.34 -10.26 -15.44
N GLY A 176 -6.57 -11.27 -15.04
CA GLY A 176 -5.23 -11.57 -15.55
C GLY A 176 -4.10 -11.33 -14.55
N LEU A 177 -2.87 -11.69 -14.95
CA LEU A 177 -1.69 -11.71 -14.07
C LEU A 177 -1.32 -10.33 -13.50
N ILE A 178 -1.55 -9.25 -14.26
CA ILE A 178 -1.24 -7.89 -13.81
C ILE A 178 -2.06 -7.47 -12.58
N TRP A 179 -3.28 -7.99 -12.46
CA TRP A 179 -4.16 -7.72 -11.32
C TRP A 179 -3.76 -8.53 -10.09
N LEU A 180 -3.12 -9.69 -10.27
CA LEU A 180 -2.52 -10.43 -9.17
C LEU A 180 -1.36 -9.63 -8.55
N PHE A 181 -0.51 -9.02 -9.39
CA PHE A 181 0.58 -8.15 -8.95
C PHE A 181 0.05 -6.89 -8.24
N LEU A 182 -0.94 -6.22 -8.83
CA LEU A 182 -1.56 -5.02 -8.24
C LEU A 182 -2.54 -5.32 -7.10
N GLY A 183 -2.87 -6.59 -6.83
CA GLY A 183 -3.90 -6.96 -5.87
C GLY A 183 -3.62 -6.47 -4.46
N ALA A 184 -2.37 -6.60 -4.00
CA ALA A 184 -1.94 -6.15 -2.68
C ALA A 184 -2.06 -4.62 -2.49
N PRO A 185 -1.46 -3.76 -3.34
CA PRO A 185 -1.59 -2.32 -3.18
C PRO A 185 -3.04 -1.84 -3.37
N LEU A 186 -3.80 -2.44 -4.29
CA LEU A 186 -5.22 -2.09 -4.48
C LEU A 186 -6.06 -2.44 -3.25
N ALA A 187 -5.85 -3.61 -2.64
CA ALA A 187 -6.53 -3.98 -1.41
C ALA A 187 -6.24 -2.98 -0.28
N GLN A 188 -4.98 -2.55 -0.15
CA GLN A 188 -4.58 -1.55 0.83
C GLN A 188 -5.21 -0.19 0.55
N ILE A 189 -5.24 0.26 -0.72
CA ILE A 189 -5.89 1.52 -1.11
C ILE A 189 -7.38 1.48 -0.75
N VAL A 190 -8.08 0.39 -1.06
CA VAL A 190 -9.50 0.23 -0.73
C VAL A 190 -9.73 0.29 0.77
N PHE A 191 -8.88 -0.37 1.56
CA PHE A 191 -8.97 -0.36 3.01
C PHE A 191 -8.72 1.04 3.61
N ASP A 192 -7.67 1.73 3.16
CA ASP A 192 -7.33 3.06 3.63
C ASP A 192 -8.38 4.10 3.22
N LEU A 193 -8.94 3.95 2.01
CA LEU A 193 -10.07 4.76 1.55
C LEU A 193 -11.33 4.49 2.37
N TYR A 194 -11.62 3.23 2.69
CA TYR A 194 -12.73 2.87 3.57
C TYR A 194 -12.56 3.52 4.96
N ARG A 195 -11.37 3.45 5.56
CA ARG A 195 -11.07 4.10 6.85
C ARG A 195 -11.22 5.61 6.77
N TYR A 196 -10.77 6.22 5.67
CA TYR A 196 -10.90 7.66 5.45
C TYR A 196 -12.37 8.06 5.34
N ALA A 197 -13.14 7.40 4.48
CA ALA A 197 -14.56 7.66 4.28
C ALA A 197 -15.37 7.41 5.56
N TYR A 198 -15.14 6.29 6.24
CA TYR A 198 -15.79 5.95 7.50
C TYR A 198 -15.46 7.01 8.57
N GLY A 199 -14.21 7.43 8.71
CA GLY A 199 -13.83 8.51 9.64
C GLY A 199 -14.45 9.87 9.29
N ARG A 200 -14.68 10.14 8.01
CA ARG A 200 -15.35 11.35 7.51
C ARG A 200 -16.86 11.35 7.82
N LEU A 201 -17.49 10.17 7.79
CA LEU A 201 -18.91 9.95 8.02
C LEU A 201 -19.27 9.64 9.49
N SER A 202 -18.28 9.32 10.32
CA SER A 202 -18.44 9.05 11.76
C SER A 202 -18.84 10.31 12.53
N ASP A 203 -19.42 10.14 13.73
CA ASP A 203 -19.75 11.26 14.63
C ASP A 203 -18.89 11.16 15.91
N PRO A 204 -18.01 12.14 16.21
CA PRO A 204 -17.75 13.36 15.45
C PRO A 204 -16.96 13.12 14.15
N PRO A 205 -17.26 13.87 13.06
CA PRO A 205 -16.60 13.68 11.77
C PRO A 205 -15.15 14.13 11.83
N ARG A 206 -14.25 13.31 11.28
CA ARG A 206 -12.85 13.71 11.13
C ARG A 206 -12.72 14.84 10.09
N PRO A 207 -11.84 15.83 10.33
CA PRO A 207 -11.60 16.90 9.37
C PRO A 207 -11.13 16.40 8.02
N ALA A 208 -11.51 17.11 6.96
CA ALA A 208 -11.13 16.79 5.59
C ALA A 208 -9.61 16.91 5.44
N GLY A 209 -8.99 16.02 4.65
CA GLY A 209 -7.56 16.10 4.44
C GLY A 209 -6.71 15.54 5.59
N ILE A 210 -7.27 14.90 6.61
CA ILE A 210 -6.49 14.21 7.64
C ILE A 210 -6.54 12.71 7.37
N LEU A 211 -5.37 12.08 7.19
CA LEU A 211 -5.29 10.64 6.92
C LEU A 211 -5.72 9.82 8.15
N PRO A 212 -6.20 8.57 7.98
CA PRO A 212 -6.65 7.74 9.10
C PRO A 212 -5.62 7.52 10.22
N ASP A 213 -4.34 7.55 9.86
CA ASP A 213 -3.19 7.33 10.76
C ASP A 213 -2.60 8.63 11.31
N GLU A 214 -3.02 9.79 10.79
CA GLU A 214 -2.55 11.08 11.28
C GLU A 214 -3.33 11.47 12.55
N PRO A 215 -2.64 11.90 13.62
CA PRO A 215 -3.31 12.41 14.80
C PRO A 215 -4.09 13.67 14.43
N VAL A 216 -5.34 13.75 14.90
CA VAL A 216 -6.14 14.96 14.75
C VAL A 216 -5.44 16.06 15.55
N PRO A 217 -5.04 17.19 14.94
CA PRO A 217 -4.41 18.28 15.66
C PRO A 217 -5.31 18.70 16.81
N ALA A 218 -4.77 18.76 18.03
CA ALA A 218 -5.51 19.29 19.16
C ALA A 218 -5.92 20.72 18.82
N THR A 219 -7.22 20.91 18.56
CA THR A 219 -7.78 22.23 18.29
C THR A 219 -7.45 23.10 19.50
N ARG A 220 -6.57 24.09 19.34
CA ARG A 220 -6.48 25.17 20.34
C ARG A 220 -7.87 25.79 20.40
N GLU A 221 -8.51 25.63 21.54
CA GLU A 221 -9.81 26.16 21.92
C GLU A 221 -9.96 27.58 21.35
N GLY A 222 -10.72 27.75 20.26
CA GLY A 222 -10.92 29.03 19.57
C GLY A 222 -10.51 29.12 18.10
N SER A 223 -9.73 28.18 17.55
CA SER A 223 -9.45 28.16 16.10
C SER A 223 -10.50 27.33 15.37
N ARG A 224 -11.45 28.02 14.72
CA ARG A 224 -12.47 27.43 13.84
C ARG A 224 -11.80 26.67 12.69
N VAL A 225 -11.42 25.42 12.90
CA VAL A 225 -11.19 24.47 11.80
C VAL A 225 -12.54 24.33 11.13
N GLY A 226 -12.66 24.90 9.93
CA GLY A 226 -13.91 24.97 9.19
C GLY A 226 -14.49 23.57 9.02
N TYR A 227 -15.56 23.28 9.77
CA TYR A 227 -16.53 22.26 9.42
C TYR A 227 -17.24 22.73 8.14
N VAL A 228 -16.54 22.63 7.01
CA VAL A 228 -17.12 22.88 5.68
C VAL A 228 -18.00 21.67 5.38
N GLY A 229 -19.29 21.80 5.68
CA GLY A 229 -20.29 20.83 5.23
C GLY A 229 -21.41 20.49 6.21
N ARG A 230 -22.25 21.46 6.60
CA ARG A 230 -23.70 21.19 6.76
C ARG A 230 -24.48 22.50 6.67
N ARG A 231 -25.13 22.72 5.52
CA ARG A 231 -26.23 23.69 5.42
C ARG A 231 -27.32 23.25 6.41
N THR A 232 -27.69 24.16 7.30
CA THR A 232 -28.97 24.24 8.02
C THR A 232 -29.34 23.03 8.89
N MET A 233 -28.72 22.91 10.08
CA MET A 233 -29.52 22.48 11.23
C MET A 233 -30.24 23.72 11.75
N ILE A 234 -31.55 23.79 11.53
CA ILE A 234 -32.43 24.65 12.33
C ILE A 234 -32.14 24.24 13.78
N PRO A 235 -31.73 25.16 14.67
CA PRO A 235 -31.69 24.83 16.08
C PRO A 235 -33.13 24.57 16.48
N LEU A 236 -33.48 23.33 16.83
CA LEU A 236 -34.72 23.11 17.55
C LEU A 236 -34.64 24.02 18.78
N PRO A 237 -35.65 24.90 19.01
CA PRO A 237 -35.66 25.72 20.20
C PRO A 237 -35.54 24.77 21.39
N ARG A 238 -34.48 24.95 22.19
CA ARG A 238 -34.39 24.31 23.50
C ARG A 238 -35.71 24.60 24.18
N SER A 239 -36.51 23.57 24.43
CA SER A 239 -37.63 23.67 25.36
C SER A 239 -37.06 24.27 26.63
N ALA A 240 -37.47 25.51 26.92
CA ALA A 240 -37.02 26.25 28.07
C ALA A 240 -37.14 25.37 29.33
N PRO A 241 -36.21 25.46 30.28
CA PRO A 241 -36.37 24.75 31.55
C PRO A 241 -37.71 25.19 32.15
N SER A 242 -38.58 24.21 32.40
CA SER A 242 -39.86 24.38 33.09
C SER A 242 -39.60 25.20 34.36
N GLN A 243 -39.97 26.48 34.35
CA GLN A 243 -39.94 27.30 35.53
C GLN A 243 -40.88 26.65 36.54
N ALA A 244 -40.32 26.14 37.64
CA ALA A 244 -41.10 25.73 38.79
C ALA A 244 -41.90 26.96 39.27
N PRO A 245 -43.20 26.83 39.57
CA PRO A 245 -44.01 27.96 40.01
C PRO A 245 -43.48 28.52 41.33
N ALA A 246 -43.39 29.85 41.40
CA ALA A 246 -42.95 30.59 42.58
C ALA A 246 -43.88 30.34 43.79
N PRO A 247 -43.35 30.27 45.03
CA PRO A 247 -44.18 30.07 46.21
C PRO A 247 -45.05 31.30 46.48
N LEU A 248 -46.33 31.06 46.81
CA LEU A 248 -47.33 32.08 47.11
C LEU A 248 -46.97 32.86 48.40
N PRO A 249 -47.21 34.18 48.46
CA PRO A 249 -46.99 34.98 49.66
C PRO A 249 -48.00 34.65 50.78
N PRO A 250 -47.63 34.85 52.06
CA PRO A 250 -48.43 34.45 53.20
C PRO A 250 -49.72 35.28 53.33
N GLU A 251 -50.83 34.57 53.46
CA GLU A 251 -52.15 35.12 53.77
C GLU A 251 -52.15 35.71 55.19
N LYS A 252 -52.40 37.02 55.29
CA LYS A 252 -52.63 37.70 56.57
C LYS A 252 -54.01 37.29 57.08
N ALA A 253 -54.06 36.44 58.10
CA ALA A 253 -55.26 36.27 58.90
C ALA A 253 -55.25 37.27 60.06
N SER A 254 -56.39 37.93 60.21
CA SER A 254 -56.74 38.94 61.21
C SER A 254 -56.97 38.35 62.59
#